data_AF-A0A349L2W1-F1
#
_entry.id   AF-A0A349L2W1-F1
#
_cell.length_a   1.000
_cell.length_b   1.000
_cell.length_c   1.000
_cell.angle_alpha   90.00
_cell.angle_beta   90.00
_cell.angle_gamma   90.00
#
_symmetry.space_group_name_H-M   'P 1'
#
loop_
_entity.id
_entity.type
_entity.pdbx_description
1 polymer ?
#
loop_
_entity_poly.entity_id
_entity_poly.type
_entity_poly.pdbx_seq_one_letter_code
_entity_poly.pdbx_strand_id
1 'polypeptide(L)'
;MNRPDAFKSIAAQASRGELTFPTSVNAALKLQQALNDPDCHLEAAAKLVQANPLLAARTVAIANSVAYNRSGNEISSVRAA
;
A
#
# COMPACT_ATOMS: atom_id res chain seq x y z
N MET A 1 34.22 4.84 -0.79
CA MET A 1 33.18 4.27 -1.70
C MET A 1 32.54 5.43 -2.44
N ASN A 2 32.62 5.50 -3.77
CA ASN A 2 31.95 6.54 -4.53
C ASN A 2 30.45 6.20 -4.67
N ARG A 3 29.57 7.21 -4.64
CA ARG A 3 28.11 7.06 -4.80
C ARG A 3 27.67 6.13 -5.96
N PRO A 4 28.22 6.25 -7.18
CA PRO A 4 27.83 5.37 -8.29
C PRO A 4 28.18 3.90 -8.06
N ASP A 5 29.29 3.60 -7.40
CA ASP A 5 29.70 2.22 -7.13
C ASP A 5 28.81 1.57 -6.06
N ALA A 6 28.35 2.36 -5.08
CA ALA A 6 27.36 1.91 -4.10
C ALA A 6 26.02 1.52 -4.76
N PHE A 7 25.51 2.34 -5.70
CA PHE A 7 24.27 2.00 -6.41
C PHE A 7 24.39 0.76 -7.29
N LYS A 8 25.54 0.57 -7.97
CA LYS A 8 25.81 -0.65 -8.74
C LYS A 8 25.81 -1.91 -7.85
N SER A 9 26.41 -1.81 -6.66
CA SER A 9 26.41 -2.92 -5.69
C SER A 9 24.99 -3.29 -5.25
N ILE A 10 24.18 -2.30 -4.89
CA ILE A 10 22.78 -2.51 -4.48
C ILE A 10 21.96 -3.12 -5.62
N ALA A 11 22.11 -2.63 -6.85
CA ALA A 11 21.41 -3.17 -8.02
C ALA A 11 21.80 -4.63 -8.32
N ALA A 12 23.08 -4.97 -8.14
CA ALA A 12 23.57 -6.34 -8.30
C ALA A 12 23.01 -7.27 -7.21
N GLN A 13 22.95 -6.82 -5.96
CA GLN A 13 22.33 -7.56 -4.85
C GLN A 13 20.83 -7.77 -5.09
N ALA A 14 20.12 -6.76 -5.59
CA ALA A 14 18.72 -6.86 -5.99
C ALA A 14 18.48 -7.94 -7.04
N SER A 15 19.31 -7.94 -8.10
CA SER A 15 19.20 -8.87 -9.22
C SER A 15 19.47 -10.32 -8.81
N ARG A 16 20.30 -10.53 -7.77
CA ARG A 16 20.59 -11.86 -7.21
C ARG A 16 19.58 -12.31 -6.15
N GLY A 17 18.62 -11.46 -5.76
CA GLY A 17 17.65 -11.77 -4.71
C GLY A 17 18.23 -11.71 -3.29
N GLU A 18 19.38 -11.07 -3.10
CA GLU A 18 20.07 -10.93 -1.80
C GLU A 18 19.47 -9.83 -0.90
N LEU A 19 18.44 -9.12 -1.39
CA LEU A 19 17.78 -8.06 -0.63
C LEU A 19 16.76 -8.64 0.34
N THR A 20 17.03 -8.46 1.64
CA THR A 20 16.06 -8.77 2.69
C THR A 20 15.17 -7.55 2.93
N PHE A 21 13.91 -7.65 2.51
CA PHE A 21 12.89 -6.68 2.87
C PHE A 21 12.14 -7.14 4.13
N PRO A 22 11.64 -6.20 4.96
CA PRO A 22 10.71 -6.54 6.03
C PRO A 22 9.47 -7.27 5.49
N THR A 23 8.95 -8.25 6.22
CA THR A 23 7.76 -9.02 5.84
C THR A 23 6.55 -8.15 5.50
N SER A 24 6.43 -6.99 6.15
CA SER A 24 5.39 -5.99 5.90
C SER A 24 5.41 -5.46 4.45
N VAL A 25 6.58 -5.36 3.82
CA VAL A 25 6.71 -4.93 2.42
C VAL A 25 6.10 -5.96 1.48
N ASN A 26 6.35 -7.25 1.73
CA ASN A 26 5.80 -8.31 0.89
C ASN A 26 4.27 -8.39 1.03
N ALA A 27 3.74 -8.17 2.23
CA ALA A 27 2.30 -8.07 2.47
C ALA A 27 1.68 -6.86 1.73
N ALA A 28 2.35 -5.70 1.77
CA ALA A 28 1.90 -4.51 1.04
C ALA A 28 1.94 -4.71 -0.49
N LEU A 29 2.97 -5.38 -1.02
CA LEU A 29 3.08 -5.65 -2.45
C LEU A 29 1.98 -6.60 -2.94
N LYS A 30 1.71 -7.68 -2.19
CA LYS A 30 0.59 -8.59 -2.50
C LYS A 30 -0.75 -7.89 -2.47
N LEU A 31 -0.96 -7.00 -1.50
CA LEU A 31 -2.17 -6.18 -1.41
C LEU A 31 -2.29 -5.24 -2.61
N GLN A 32 -1.22 -4.56 -3.00
CA GLN A 32 -1.20 -3.73 -4.20
C GLN A 32 -1.51 -4.53 -5.47
N GLN A 33 -0.93 -5.72 -5.62
CA GLN A 33 -1.22 -6.60 -6.76
C GLN A 33 -2.69 -7.03 -6.78
N ALA A 34 -3.27 -7.39 -5.64
CA ALA A 34 -4.67 -7.79 -5.53
C ALA A 34 -5.65 -6.62 -5.78
N LEU A 35 -5.28 -5.39 -5.43
CA LEU A 35 -6.08 -4.19 -5.71
C LEU A 35 -5.95 -3.70 -7.16
N ASN A 36 -4.86 -4.05 -7.85
CA ASN A 36 -4.66 -3.72 -9.27
C ASN A 36 -5.45 -4.64 -10.21
N ASP A 37 -6.06 -5.70 -9.70
CA ASP A 37 -6.95 -6.56 -10.48
C ASP A 37 -8.24 -5.79 -10.84
N PRO A 38 -8.54 -5.57 -12.13
CA PRO A 38 -9.74 -4.85 -12.55
C PRO A 38 -11.04 -5.55 -12.16
N ASP A 39 -11.03 -6.86 -11.91
CA ASP A 39 -12.19 -7.64 -11.45
C ASP A 39 -12.28 -7.70 -9.91
N CYS A 40 -11.45 -6.93 -9.18
CA CYS A 40 -11.49 -6.90 -7.73
C CYS A 40 -12.79 -6.26 -7.22
N HIS A 41 -13.67 -7.08 -6.64
CA HIS A 41 -14.89 -6.59 -6.00
C HIS A 41 -14.57 -5.64 -4.83
N LEU A 42 -15.35 -4.57 -4.71
CA LEU A 42 -15.20 -3.55 -3.67
C LEU A 42 -15.13 -4.15 -2.25
N GLU A 43 -15.93 -5.18 -1.98
CA GLU A 43 -15.96 -5.86 -0.69
C GLU A 43 -14.67 -6.66 -0.41
N ALA A 44 -14.09 -7.26 -1.45
CA ALA A 44 -12.80 -7.93 -1.37
C ALA A 44 -11.67 -6.91 -1.18
N ALA A 45 -11.70 -5.80 -1.91
CA ALA A 45 -10.76 -4.69 -1.77
C ALA A 45 -10.82 -4.09 -0.34
N ALA A 46 -12.00 -3.83 0.20
CA ALA A 46 -12.18 -3.34 1.56
C ALA A 46 -11.61 -4.32 2.59
N LYS A 47 -11.82 -5.63 2.41
CA LYS A 47 -11.26 -6.67 3.30
C LYS A 47 -9.73 -6.72 3.23
N LEU A 48 -9.16 -6.56 2.04
CA LEU A 48 -7.70 -6.50 1.84
C LEU A 48 -7.10 -5.27 2.52
N VAL A 49 -7.69 -4.09 2.33
CA VAL A 49 -7.25 -2.85 2.97
C VAL A 49 -7.34 -2.94 4.49
N GLN A 50 -8.42 -3.52 5.03
CA GLN A 50 -8.61 -3.74 6.47
C GLN A 50 -7.54 -4.67 7.09
N ALA A 51 -6.98 -5.60 6.32
CA ALA A 51 -5.95 -6.51 6.81
C ALA A 51 -4.63 -5.80 7.17
N ASN A 52 -4.43 -4.55 6.72
CA ASN A 52 -3.28 -3.74 7.08
C ASN A 52 -3.74 -2.48 7.85
N PRO A 53 -3.47 -2.39 9.17
CA PRO A 53 -3.95 -1.28 10.00
C PRO A 53 -3.51 0.10 9.51
N LEU A 54 -2.28 0.22 9.00
CA LEU A 54 -1.75 1.48 8.49
C LEU A 54 -2.48 1.92 7.21
N LEU A 55 -2.73 0.98 6.30
CA LEU A 55 -3.48 1.27 5.08
C LEU A 55 -4.94 1.59 5.39
N ALA A 56 -5.60 0.82 6.27
CA ALA A 56 -6.97 1.08 6.70
C ALA A 56 -7.14 2.50 7.25
N ALA A 57 -6.27 2.92 8.18
CA ALA A 57 -6.31 4.26 8.75
C ALA A 57 -6.08 5.34 7.69
N ARG A 58 -5.13 5.12 6.77
CA ARG A 58 -4.82 6.08 5.71
C ARG A 58 -5.95 6.21 4.70
N THR A 59 -6.61 5.11 4.33
CA THR A 59 -7.77 5.13 3.44
C THR A 59 -8.90 5.96 4.04
N VAL A 60 -9.25 5.75 5.30
CA VAL A 60 -10.26 6.55 6.00
C VAL A 60 -9.86 8.03 6.10
N ALA A 61 -8.60 8.32 6.38
CA ALA A 61 -8.11 9.71 6.42
C ALA A 61 -8.20 10.39 5.04
N ILE A 62 -7.88 9.67 3.95
CA ILE A 62 -8.01 10.19 2.58
C ILE A 62 -9.48 10.39 2.22
N ALA A 63 -10.35 9.45 2.55
CA ALA A 63 -11.78 9.58 2.31
C ALA A 63 -12.39 10.80 3.01
N ASN A 64 -11.91 11.13 4.22
CA ASN A 64 -12.29 12.35 4.93
C ASN A 64 -11.62 13.65 4.43
N SER A 65 -10.68 13.57 3.49
CA SER A 65 -10.03 14.77 2.97
C SER A 65 -10.99 15.62 2.13
N VAL A 66 -10.70 16.92 2.03
CA VAL A 66 -11.49 17.88 1.23
C VAL A 66 -11.64 17.45 -0.24
N ALA A 67 -10.67 16.69 -0.76
CA ALA A 67 -10.72 16.17 -2.12
C ALA A 67 -11.88 15.18 -2.34
N TYR A 68 -12.21 14.38 -1.32
CA TYR A 68 -13.18 13.27 -1.42
C TYR A 68 -14.47 13.50 -0.62
N ASN A 69 -14.43 14.28 0.47
CA ASN A 69 -15.58 14.53 1.35
C ASN A 69 -15.81 16.04 1.54
N ARG A 70 -16.36 16.70 0.52
CA ARG A 70 -16.68 18.14 0.57
C ARG A 70 -17.82 18.49 1.52
N SER A 71 -18.73 17.56 1.78
CA SER A 71 -19.87 17.76 2.68
C SER A 71 -19.48 17.66 4.16
N GLY A 72 -18.30 17.12 4.48
CA GLY A 72 -17.79 17.01 5.85
C GLY A 72 -18.47 15.92 6.69
N ASN A 73 -19.11 14.93 6.07
CA ASN A 73 -19.73 13.83 6.80
C ASN A 73 -18.64 12.87 7.29
N GLU A 74 -18.51 12.65 8.59
CA GLU A 74 -17.44 11.81 9.11
C GLU A 74 -17.53 10.37 8.58
N ILE A 75 -16.44 9.91 7.95
CA ILE A 75 -16.25 8.52 7.54
C ILE A 75 -15.39 7.85 8.60
N SER A 76 -15.91 6.81 9.25
CA SER A 76 -15.22 6.12 10.35
C SER A 76 -14.84 4.67 10.04
N SER A 77 -15.12 4.17 8.84
CA SER A 77 -14.84 2.79 8.46
C SER A 77 -14.33 2.68 7.02
N VAL A 78 -13.49 1.67 6.77
CA VAL A 78 -12.99 1.37 5.42
C VAL A 78 -14.11 1.00 4.45
N ARG A 79 -15.22 0.44 4.93
CA ARG A 79 -16.36 0.10 4.06
C ARG A 79 -17.11 1.35 3.57
N ALA A 80 -17.08 2.43 4.35
CA ALA A 80 -17.70 3.70 4.01
C ALA A 80 -16.73 4.70 3.34
N ALA A 81 -15.44 4.35 3.27
CA ALA A 81 -14.36 5.14 2.68
C ALA A 81 -14.14 4.78 1.21
#